data_AF-A0A7C7AID1-F1
#
_entry.id   AF-A0A7C7AID1-F1
#
_cell.length_a   1.000
_cell.length_b   1.000
_cell.length_c   1.000
_cell.angle_alpha   90.00
_cell.angle_beta   90.00
_cell.angle_gamma   90.00
#
_symmetry.space_group_name_H-M   'P 1'
#
loop_
_entity.id
_entity.type
_entity.pdbx_description
1 polymer ?
#
loop_
_entity_poly.entity_id
_entity_poly.type
_entity_poly.pdbx_seq_one_letter_code
_entity_poly.pdbx_strand_id
1 'polypeptide(L)'
;GTVTGGLKISMFDVSNVNKPKETFTEVIGKSGTYSELLYNHKALMFSLDKGLMAFPISRTAENYKSDFNGAYVYDVSFDSIRLRTTITHKDSEVESYGDNIKRIIYIGDYLYTFSENKMQIHSISTKDKVNELLIK
;
A
#
# COMPACT_ATOMS: atom_id res chain seq x y z
N GLY A 1 14.15 -15.09 19.88
CA GLY A 1 14.12 -14.71 18.45
C GLY A 1 13.62 -13.29 18.33
N THR A 2 14.05 -12.53 17.33
CA THR A 2 13.47 -11.21 17.06
C THR A 2 12.06 -11.40 16.50
N VAL A 3 11.09 -10.65 17.03
CA VAL A 3 9.72 -10.65 16.52
C VAL A 3 9.61 -9.47 15.57
N THR A 4 9.27 -9.71 14.30
CA THR A 4 9.02 -8.62 13.33
C THR A 4 7.72 -7.93 13.68
N GLY A 5 7.78 -6.74 14.28
CA GLY A 5 6.61 -6.04 14.85
C GLY A 5 5.63 -5.43 13.84
N GLY A 6 5.68 -5.82 12.57
CA GLY A 6 4.90 -5.22 11.47
C GLY A 6 5.75 -4.92 10.24
N LEU A 7 5.16 -4.22 9.27
CA LEU A 7 5.87 -3.71 8.09
C LEU A 7 6.34 -2.29 8.36
N LYS A 8 7.65 -2.03 8.25
CA LYS A 8 8.23 -0.69 8.50
C LYS A 8 8.47 0.05 7.19
N ILE A 9 8.03 1.31 7.13
CA ILE A 9 8.44 2.30 6.13
C ILE A 9 9.42 3.25 6.81
N SER A 10 10.56 3.51 6.19
CA SER A 10 11.54 4.50 6.64
C SER A 10 11.99 5.38 5.49
N MET A 11 12.11 6.68 5.73
CA MET A 11 12.70 7.65 4.81
C MET A 11 13.98 8.20 5.41
N PHE A 12 14.99 8.38 4.56
CA PHE A 12 16.30 8.85 4.98
C PHE A 12 16.73 10.06 4.15
N ASP A 13 17.22 11.10 4.82
CA ASP A 13 18.05 12.13 4.21
C ASP A 13 19.45 11.57 4.01
N VAL A 14 19.87 11.49 2.74
CA VAL A 14 21.16 10.96 2.28
C VAL A 14 22.04 12.05 1.65
N SER A 15 21.74 13.34 1.89
CA SER A 15 22.57 14.48 1.44
C SER A 15 24.03 14.36 1.90
N ASN A 16 24.27 13.73 3.06
CA ASN A 16 25.57 13.23 3.47
C ASN A 16 25.55 11.70 3.55
N VAL A 17 26.06 11.04 2.50
CA VAL A 17 26.09 9.57 2.39
C VAL A 17 26.86 8.87 3.51
N ASN A 18 27.78 9.57 4.19
CA ASN A 18 28.53 9.00 5.33
C ASN A 18 27.74 9.07 6.65
N LYS A 19 26.64 9.82 6.70
CA LYS A 19 25.81 10.05 7.89
C LYS A 19 24.33 10.20 7.52
N PRO A 20 23.67 9.14 7.00
CA PRO A 20 22.26 9.19 6.67
C PRO A 20 21.42 9.44 7.93
N LYS A 21 20.35 10.23 7.80
CA LYS A 21 19.44 10.58 8.90
C LYS A 21 18.04 10.07 8.59
N GLU A 22 17.46 9.23 9.46
CA GLU A 22 16.04 8.85 9.35
C GLU A 22 15.18 10.10 9.60
N THR A 23 14.40 10.51 8.59
CA THR A 23 13.53 11.70 8.64
C THR A 23 12.07 11.32 8.88
N PHE A 24 11.67 10.10 8.52
CA PHE A 24 10.34 9.57 8.74
C PHE A 24 10.40 8.06 9.02
N THR A 25 9.52 7.59 9.89
CA THR A 25 9.28 6.17 10.12
C THR A 25 7.81 5.91 10.41
N GLU A 26 7.29 4.80 9.89
CA GLU A 26 5.97 4.26 10.20
C GLU A 26 6.07 2.73 10.32
N VAL A 27 5.35 2.15 11.27
CA VAL A 27 5.20 0.71 11.39
C VAL A 27 3.72 0.36 11.22
N ILE A 28 3.43 -0.46 10.22
CA ILE A 28 2.07 -0.89 9.88
C ILE A 28 1.82 -2.27 10.46
N GLY A 29 0.73 -2.37 11.22
CA GLY A 29 0.26 -3.63 11.80
C GLY A 29 1.21 -4.22 12.83
N LYS A 30 1.16 -5.55 12.96
CA LYS A 30 1.93 -6.38 13.88
C LYS A 30 2.56 -7.56 13.14
N SER A 31 3.19 -8.46 13.89
CA SER A 31 3.71 -9.74 13.40
C SER A 31 2.71 -10.46 12.51
N GLY A 32 3.15 -10.88 11.33
CA GLY A 32 2.29 -11.48 10.31
C GLY A 32 1.69 -10.47 9.32
N THR A 33 1.98 -9.17 9.44
CA THR A 33 1.67 -8.21 8.36
C THR A 33 2.53 -8.55 7.15
N TYR A 34 1.90 -8.61 5.98
CA TYR A 34 2.50 -9.04 4.74
C TYR A 34 2.25 -8.01 3.63
N SER A 35 3.22 -7.87 2.73
CA SER A 35 3.06 -7.13 1.49
C SER A 35 3.83 -7.84 0.39
N GLU A 36 3.29 -7.82 -0.83
CA GLU A 36 4.00 -8.29 -2.03
C GLU A 36 5.33 -7.54 -2.23
N LEU A 37 5.46 -6.30 -1.72
CA LEU A 37 6.70 -5.52 -1.75
C LEU A 37 7.90 -6.23 -1.14
N LEU A 38 7.66 -7.06 -0.11
CA LEU A 38 8.72 -7.76 0.61
C LEU A 38 9.44 -8.78 -0.27
N TYR A 39 8.81 -9.20 -1.38
CA TYR A 39 9.32 -10.19 -2.32
C TYR A 39 9.48 -9.63 -3.74
N ASN A 40 8.70 -8.61 -4.08
CA ASN A 40 8.62 -8.05 -5.41
C ASN A 40 8.54 -6.52 -5.36
N HIS A 41 9.70 -5.87 -5.48
CA HIS A 41 9.81 -4.41 -5.48
C HIS A 41 8.95 -3.72 -6.56
N LYS A 42 8.59 -4.41 -7.65
CA LYS A 42 7.71 -3.88 -8.70
C LYS A 42 6.25 -3.72 -8.26
N ALA A 43 5.88 -4.23 -7.09
CA ALA A 43 4.55 -4.01 -6.51
C ALA A 43 4.42 -2.59 -5.91
N LEU A 44 5.52 -1.84 -5.83
CA LEU A 44 5.51 -0.44 -5.43
C LEU A 44 5.08 0.42 -6.61
N MET A 45 3.94 1.08 -6.47
CA MET A 45 3.60 2.24 -7.28
C MET A 45 4.23 3.46 -6.62
N PHE A 46 5.08 4.19 -7.35
CA PHE A 46 5.70 5.41 -6.86
C PHE A 46 5.73 6.46 -7.97
N SER A 47 5.27 7.67 -7.66
CA SER A 47 5.33 8.82 -8.55
C SER A 47 5.47 10.09 -7.72
N LEU A 48 6.67 10.63 -7.67
CA LEU A 48 6.95 11.86 -6.94
C LEU A 48 6.26 13.07 -7.58
N ASP A 49 6.16 13.10 -8.91
CA ASP A 49 5.46 14.16 -9.66
C ASP A 49 3.96 14.20 -9.33
N LYS A 50 3.35 13.05 -9.03
CA LYS A 50 1.97 12.95 -8.54
C LYS A 50 1.88 13.04 -7.01
N GLY A 51 3.02 13.05 -6.31
CA GLY A 51 3.10 13.00 -4.86
C GLY A 51 2.49 11.72 -4.27
N LEU A 52 2.63 10.58 -4.94
CA LEU A 52 1.97 9.33 -4.57
C LEU A 52 2.94 8.16 -4.40
N MET A 53 2.64 7.35 -3.40
CA MET A 53 3.19 6.00 -3.25
C MET A 53 2.05 5.05 -2.88
N ALA A 54 1.96 3.88 -3.48
CA ALA A 54 0.96 2.90 -3.12
C ALA A 54 1.49 1.48 -3.26
N PHE A 55 1.01 0.58 -2.39
CA PHE A 55 1.40 -0.83 -2.45
C PHE A 55 0.35 -1.73 -1.81
N PRO A 56 0.28 -3.01 -2.24
CA PRO A 56 -0.63 -3.99 -1.65
C PRO A 56 -0.16 -4.41 -0.25
N ILE A 57 -1.11 -4.63 0.66
CA ILE A 57 -0.84 -5.02 2.04
C ILE A 57 -1.95 -5.88 2.62
N SER A 58 -1.54 -6.92 3.35
CA SER A 58 -2.36 -7.73 4.25
C SER A 58 -1.92 -7.41 5.68
N ARG A 59 -2.70 -6.59 6.38
CA ARG A 59 -2.40 -6.15 7.74
C ARG A 59 -2.87 -7.18 8.76
N THR A 60 -2.00 -7.41 9.73
CA THR A 60 -2.27 -8.26 10.87
C THR A 60 -2.24 -7.42 12.14
N ALA A 61 -3.26 -7.56 12.97
CA ALA A 61 -3.40 -6.94 14.27
C ALA A 61 -2.87 -7.86 15.39
N GLU A 62 -3.23 -7.56 16.63
CA GLU A 62 -2.87 -8.41 17.78
C GLU A 62 -3.36 -9.85 17.62
N ASN A 63 -2.65 -10.80 18.24
CA ASN A 63 -2.97 -12.24 18.21
C ASN A 63 -3.05 -12.83 16.79
N TYR A 64 -2.26 -12.31 15.84
CA TYR A 64 -2.22 -12.77 14.44
C TYR A 64 -3.56 -12.67 13.69
N LYS A 65 -4.47 -11.81 14.15
CA LYS A 65 -5.75 -11.58 13.46
C LYS A 65 -5.52 -10.70 12.22
N SER A 66 -5.81 -11.20 11.03
CA SER A 66 -5.87 -10.34 9.84
C SER A 66 -7.11 -9.45 9.92
N ASP A 67 -6.91 -8.13 9.83
CA ASP A 67 -7.96 -7.13 9.99
C ASP A 67 -8.15 -6.24 8.76
N PHE A 68 -7.18 -6.24 7.84
CA PHE A 68 -7.27 -5.50 6.59
C PHE A 68 -6.51 -6.20 5.48
N ASN A 69 -7.10 -6.25 4.29
CA ASN A 69 -6.44 -6.69 3.07
C ASN A 69 -6.79 -5.73 1.94
N GLY A 70 -5.79 -5.23 1.23
CA GLY A 70 -6.00 -4.26 0.18
C GLY A 70 -4.73 -3.53 -0.20
N ALA A 71 -4.84 -2.22 -0.43
CA ALA A 71 -3.76 -1.34 -0.79
C ALA A 71 -3.72 -0.15 0.15
N TYR A 72 -2.51 0.26 0.53
CA TYR A 72 -2.28 1.53 1.18
C TYR A 72 -1.82 2.54 0.13
N VAL A 73 -2.38 3.73 0.18
CA VAL A 73 -2.02 4.85 -0.70
C VAL A 73 -1.54 5.99 0.18
N TYR A 74 -0.35 6.50 -0.10
CA TYR A 74 0.35 7.53 0.63
C TYR A 74 0.51 8.77 -0.23
N ASP A 75 0.37 9.93 0.39
CA ASP A 75 0.97 11.18 -0.09
C ASP A 75 2.46 11.11 0.21
N VAL A 76 3.31 11.42 -0.78
CA VAL A 76 4.77 11.44 -0.62
C VAL A 76 5.36 12.72 -1.20
N SER A 77 6.32 13.28 -0.47
CA SER A 77 7.16 14.40 -0.89
C SER A 77 8.61 14.14 -0.46
N PHE A 78 9.49 15.12 -0.63
CA PHE A 78 10.90 15.01 -0.22
C PHE A 78 11.11 14.89 1.30
N ASP A 79 10.16 15.36 2.10
CA ASP A 79 10.29 15.46 3.55
C ASP A 79 9.18 14.75 4.34
N SER A 80 8.16 14.23 3.66
CA SER A 80 7.02 13.59 4.32
C SER A 80 6.42 12.43 3.54
N ILE A 81 5.95 11.44 4.30
CA ILE A 81 5.10 10.35 3.86
C ILE A 81 3.86 10.38 4.77
N ARG A 82 2.66 10.36 4.20
CA ARG A 82 1.41 10.38 4.98
C ARG A 82 0.36 9.49 4.35
N LEU A 83 -0.27 8.62 5.14
CA LEU A 83 -1.34 7.76 4.64
C LEU A 83 -2.49 8.64 4.10
N ARG A 84 -2.77 8.51 2.79
CA ARG A 84 -3.78 9.29 2.06
C ARG A 84 -5.15 8.61 2.13
N THR A 85 -5.17 7.29 1.88
CA THR A 85 -6.36 6.44 1.90
C THR A 85 -5.95 4.96 1.86
N THR A 86 -6.92 4.07 2.09
CA THR A 86 -6.80 2.65 1.83
C THR A 86 -7.84 2.22 0.80
N ILE A 87 -7.56 1.17 0.04
CA ILE A 87 -8.46 0.59 -0.97
C ILE A 87 -8.56 -0.91 -0.72
N THR A 88 -9.75 -1.48 -0.79
CA THR A 88 -9.95 -2.93 -0.69
C THR A 88 -10.91 -3.42 -1.79
N HIS A 89 -10.64 -4.61 -2.30
CA HIS A 89 -11.53 -5.31 -3.23
C HIS A 89 -12.47 -6.30 -2.49
N LYS A 90 -12.36 -6.42 -1.15
CA LYS A 90 -13.26 -7.24 -0.35
C LYS A 90 -14.61 -6.54 -0.21
N ASP A 91 -15.69 -7.19 -0.66
CA ASP A 91 -17.06 -6.67 -0.51
C ASP A 91 -17.71 -7.08 0.81
N SER A 92 -17.18 -8.12 1.47
CA SER A 92 -17.71 -8.67 2.72
C SER A 92 -16.56 -9.06 3.65
N GLU A 93 -16.88 -9.33 4.91
CA GLU A 93 -15.90 -9.84 5.88
C GLU A 93 -15.41 -11.27 5.55
N VAL A 94 -16.09 -11.98 4.66
CA VAL A 94 -15.68 -13.31 4.21
C VAL A 94 -14.51 -13.17 3.24
N GLU A 95 -13.43 -13.91 3.50
CA GLU A 95 -12.29 -13.96 2.59
C GLU A 95 -12.67 -14.62 1.27
N SER A 96 -12.75 -13.81 0.21
CA SER A 96 -12.84 -14.28 -1.15
C SER A 96 -11.43 -14.49 -1.71
N TYR A 97 -11.15 -15.71 -2.14
CA TYR A 97 -9.91 -16.04 -2.84
C TYR A 97 -9.81 -15.21 -4.13
N GLY A 98 -8.66 -14.59 -4.37
CA GLY A 98 -8.44 -13.76 -5.57
C GLY A 98 -8.82 -12.27 -5.43
N ASP A 99 -9.35 -11.82 -4.29
CA ASP A 99 -9.65 -10.40 -4.05
C ASP A 99 -8.48 -9.62 -3.44
N ASN A 100 -7.37 -10.28 -3.13
CA ASN A 100 -6.17 -9.59 -2.66
C ASN A 100 -5.58 -8.75 -3.79
N ILE A 101 -5.46 -7.43 -3.57
CA ILE A 101 -4.80 -6.53 -4.53
C ILE A 101 -3.35 -6.98 -4.70
N LYS A 102 -2.93 -7.16 -5.95
CA LYS A 102 -1.57 -7.57 -6.34
C LYS A 102 -0.80 -6.46 -7.02
N ARG A 103 -1.48 -5.57 -7.74
CA ARG A 103 -0.86 -4.48 -8.50
C ARG A 103 -1.64 -3.19 -8.37
N ILE A 104 -0.90 -2.10 -8.42
CA ILE A 104 -1.42 -0.75 -8.39
C ILE A 104 -0.64 0.03 -9.44
N ILE A 105 -1.33 0.74 -10.33
CA ILE A 105 -0.72 1.66 -11.29
C ILE A 105 -1.56 2.94 -11.33
N TYR A 106 -1.03 4.00 -11.93
CA TYR A 106 -1.82 5.19 -12.23
C TYR A 106 -1.75 5.48 -13.73
N ILE A 107 -2.83 6.03 -14.26
CA ILE A 107 -2.90 6.53 -15.64
C ILE A 107 -3.64 7.88 -15.57
N GLY A 108 -2.98 8.95 -16.01
CA GLY A 108 -3.50 10.30 -15.87
C GLY A 108 -3.76 10.67 -14.41
N ASP A 109 -5.02 10.92 -14.07
CA ASP A 109 -5.47 11.31 -12.74
C ASP A 109 -6.26 10.21 -12.01
N TYR A 110 -6.08 8.96 -12.45
CA TYR A 110 -6.74 7.80 -11.88
C TYR A 110 -5.74 6.77 -11.37
N LEU A 111 -6.11 6.15 -10.24
CA LEU A 111 -5.42 5.02 -9.64
C LEU A 111 -6.18 3.74 -9.94
N TYR A 112 -5.47 2.75 -10.48
CA TYR A 112 -6.02 1.44 -10.84
C TYR A 112 -5.45 0.39 -9.90
N THR A 113 -6.31 -0.35 -9.24
CA THR A 113 -5.95 -1.47 -8.36
C THR A 113 -6.43 -2.77 -8.99
N PHE A 114 -5.58 -3.80 -8.98
CA PHE A 114 -5.84 -5.09 -9.62
C PHE A 114 -5.70 -6.21 -8.61
N SER A 115 -6.74 -7.03 -8.50
CA SER A 115 -6.70 -8.37 -7.91
C SER A 115 -6.93 -9.40 -9.02
N GLU A 116 -7.01 -10.68 -8.68
CA GLU A 116 -7.31 -11.74 -9.67
C GLU A 116 -8.74 -11.60 -10.21
N ASN A 117 -9.69 -11.24 -9.34
CA ASN A 117 -11.11 -11.17 -9.70
C ASN A 117 -11.60 -9.77 -10.11
N LYS A 118 -10.84 -8.70 -9.81
CA LYS A 118 -11.36 -7.33 -9.91
C LYS A 118 -10.29 -6.32 -10.31
N MET A 119 -10.73 -5.31 -11.04
CA MET A 119 -10.04 -4.04 -11.20
C MET A 119 -10.93 -2.92 -10.67
N GLN A 120 -10.40 -2.07 -9.81
CA GLN A 120 -11.09 -0.83 -9.40
C GLN A 120 -10.32 0.39 -9.89
N ILE A 121 -11.08 1.45 -10.22
CA ILE A 121 -10.54 2.74 -10.66
C ILE A 121 -10.97 3.78 -9.63
N HIS A 122 -10.00 4.50 -9.09
CA HIS A 122 -10.24 5.58 -8.13
C HIS A 122 -9.69 6.90 -8.67
N SER A 123 -10.42 7.99 -8.44
CA SER A 123 -9.91 9.34 -8.70
C SER A 123 -8.73 9.61 -7.75
N ILE A 124 -7.59 10.06 -8.28
CA ILE A 124 -6.48 10.47 -7.41
C ILE A 124 -6.93 11.66 -6.56
N SER A 125 -7.55 12.68 -7.16
CA SER A 125 -7.89 13.93 -6.47
C SER A 125 -8.94 13.74 -5.38
N THR A 126 -10.07 13.10 -5.69
CA THR A 126 -11.20 12.95 -4.76
C THR A 126 -11.14 11.67 -3.94
N LYS A 127 -10.34 10.68 -4.35
CA LYS A 127 -10.20 9.34 -3.75
C LYS A 127 -11.41 8.42 -3.97
N ASP A 128 -12.48 8.93 -4.59
CA ASP A 128 -13.70 8.18 -4.81
C ASP A 128 -13.48 7.05 -5.82
N LYS A 129 -14.17 5.93 -5.60
CA LYS A 129 -14.27 4.86 -6.60
C LYS A 129 -15.08 5.37 -7.77
N VAL A 130 -14.45 5.42 -8.93
CA VAL A 130 -15.07 5.87 -10.19
C VAL A 130 -15.72 4.69 -10.90
N ASN A 131 -15.05 3.54 -10.92
CA ASN A 131 -15.57 2.35 -11.58
C ASN A 131 -14.96 1.06 -11.01
N GLU A 132 -15.58 -0.06 -11.32
CA GLU A 132 -15.13 -1.40 -11.00
C GLU A 132 -15.45 -2.35 -12.15
N LEU A 133 -14.52 -3.25 -12.44
CA LEU A 133 -14.67 -4.32 -13.42
C LEU A 133 -14.34 -5.66 -12.76
N LEU A 134 -15.25 -6.64 -12.91
CA LEU A 134 -14.96 -8.02 -12.57
C LEU A 134 -14.15 -8.67 -13.70
N ILE A 135 -13.03 -9.29 -13.34
CA ILE A 135 -12.16 -10.07 -14.22
C ILE A 135 -12.55 -11.52 -13.97
N LYS A 136 -13.41 -12.07 -14.82
CA LYS A 136 -13.77 -13.50 -14.83
C LYS A 136 -13.45 -14.08 -16.20
#